data_AF-A0A173TAH4-F1
#
_entry.id   AF-A0A173TAH4-F1
#
_cell.length_a   1.000
_cell.length_b   1.000
_cell.length_c   1.000
_cell.angle_alpha   90.00
_cell.angle_beta   90.00
_cell.angle_gamma   90.00
#
_symmetry.space_group_name_H-M   'P 1'
#
loop_
_entity.id
_entity.type
_entity.pdbx_description
1 polymer ?
#
loop_
_entity_poly.entity_id
_entity_poly.type
_entity_poly.pdbx_seq_one_letter_code
_entity_poly.pdbx_strand_id
1 'polypeptide(L)' 'MQNISRTNDDAATIQTMVAAGMGIGILTELEVEKAPMPLNLSYIPLETDGIQEILYVIYSRKNENPLIPLFLEEMKK' A
#
# COMPACT_ATOMS: atom_id res chain seq x y z
N MET A 1 8.94 -24.69 7.72
CA MET A 1 8.34 -24.46 6.39
C MET A 1 8.43 -22.98 6.12
N GLN A 2 9.23 -22.58 5.14
CA GLN A 2 9.40 -21.17 4.78
C GLN A 2 8.56 -20.94 3.53
N ASN A 3 7.28 -20.60 3.72
CA ASN A 3 6.32 -20.40 2.62
C ASN A 3 6.55 -19.05 1.89
N ILE A 4 7.59 -18.31 2.26
CA ILE A 4 7.96 -17.01 1.70
C ILE A 4 9.16 -17.25 0.79
N SER A 5 8.93 -17.16 -0.52
CA SER A 5 9.98 -17.31 -1.54
C SER A 5 10.83 -16.04 -1.64
N ARG A 6 10.21 -14.85 -1.54
CA ARG A 6 10.86 -13.54 -1.57
C ARG A 6 10.05 -12.51 -0.77
N THR A 7 10.75 -11.54 -0.19
CA THR A 7 10.18 -10.32 0.40
C THR A 7 10.62 -9.15 -0.46
N ASN A 8 9.67 -8.32 -0.90
CA ASN A 8 9.93 -7.08 -1.62
C ASN A 8 9.00 -6.01 -1.04
N ASP A 9 9.49 -4.79 -0.92
CA ASP A 9 8.73 -3.68 -0.35
C ASP A 9 8.08 -2.81 -1.43
N ASP A 10 8.39 -3.06 -2.72
CA ASP A 10 7.80 -2.34 -3.85
C ASP A 10 6.62 -3.10 -4.47
N ALA A 11 5.41 -2.58 -4.25
CA ALA A 11 4.16 -3.14 -4.78
C ALA A 11 4.17 -3.29 -6.30
N ALA A 12 4.74 -2.34 -7.05
CA ALA A 12 4.77 -2.40 -8.51
C ALA A 12 5.61 -3.59 -9.00
N THR A 13 6.76 -3.84 -8.35
CA THR A 13 7.58 -5.01 -8.64
C THR A 13 6.85 -6.31 -8.27
N ILE A 14 6.19 -6.37 -7.12
CA ILE A 14 5.39 -7.56 -6.72
C ILE A 14 4.32 -7.85 -7.76
N GLN A 15 3.51 -6.87 -8.13
CA GLN A 15 2.45 -6.99 -9.12
C GLN A 15 3.00 -7.47 -10.48
N THR A 16 4.12 -6.92 -10.92
CA THR A 16 4.78 -7.32 -12.18
C THR A 16 5.25 -8.77 -12.12
N MET A 17 5.83 -9.20 -11.01
CA MET A 17 6.27 -10.58 -10.82
C MET A 17 5.10 -11.57 -10.81
N VAL A 18 3.99 -11.22 -10.13
CA VAL A 18 2.76 -12.03 -10.12
C VAL A 18 2.18 -12.12 -11.53
N ALA A 19 2.10 -11.00 -12.26
CA ALA A 19 1.63 -10.96 -13.64
C ALA A 19 2.50 -11.79 -14.59
N ALA A 20 3.80 -11.90 -14.30
CA ALA A 20 4.75 -12.77 -15.01
C ALA A 20 4.65 -14.26 -14.61
N GLY A 21 3.72 -14.63 -13.71
CA GLY A 21 3.49 -16.01 -13.28
C GLY A 21 4.43 -16.52 -12.20
N MET A 22 5.12 -15.63 -11.47
CA MET A 22 6.09 -16.03 -10.45
C MET A 22 5.46 -16.49 -9.13
N GLY A 23 4.14 -16.34 -8.95
CA GLY A 23 3.42 -16.81 -7.76
C GLY A 23 2.28 -15.88 -7.36
N ILE A 24 2.06 -15.76 -6.06
CA ILE A 24 1.03 -14.92 -5.43
C ILE A 24 1.74 -13.84 -4.60
N GLY A 25 1.22 -12.61 -4.63
CA GLY A 25 1.68 -11.51 -3.79
C GLY A 25 0.60 -11.13 -2.78
N ILE A 26 1.01 -10.75 -1.57
CA ILE A 26 0.14 -10.12 -0.58
C ILE A 26 0.39 -8.62 -0.69
N LEU A 27 -0.68 -7.86 -0.87
CA LEU A 27 -0.66 -6.41 -1.05
C LEU A 27 -1.72 -5.79 -0.15
N THR A 28 -1.51 -4.54 0.22
CA THR A 28 -2.51 -3.75 0.94
C THR A 28 -3.52 -3.19 -0.04
N GLU A 29 -4.72 -2.86 0.42
CA GLU A 29 -5.80 -2.34 -0.44
C GLU A 29 -5.37 -1.06 -1.17
N LEU A 30 -4.62 -0.19 -0.49
CA LEU A 30 -4.09 1.05 -1.06
C LEU A 30 -3.15 0.81 -2.25
N GLU A 31 -2.33 -0.24 -2.19
CA GLU A 31 -1.39 -0.60 -3.26
C GLU A 31 -2.13 -1.14 -4.50
N VAL A 32 -3.27 -1.79 -4.28
CA VAL A 32 -4.16 -2.26 -5.36
C VAL A 32 -4.84 -1.07 -6.06
N GLU A 33 -5.36 -0.10 -5.30
CA GLU A 33 -6.00 1.10 -5.86
C GLU A 33 -5.03 1.98 -6.65
N LYS A 34 -3.77 2.06 -6.20
CA LYS A 34 -2.73 2.89 -6.83
C LYS A 34 -1.88 2.14 -7.86
N ALA A 35 -2.32 0.97 -8.33
CA ALA A 35 -1.56 0.17 -9.28
C ALA A 35 -1.16 1.02 -10.50
N PRO A 36 0.15 1.21 -10.76
CA PRO A 36 0.64 2.18 -11.75
C PRO A 36 0.40 1.74 -13.20
N MET A 37 0.03 0.48 -13.42
CA MET A 37 -0.14 -0.11 -14.74
C MET A 37 -1.30 -1.13 -14.73
N PRO A 38 -2.15 -1.16 -15.78
CA PRO A 38 -3.20 -2.16 -15.89
C PRO A 38 -2.60 -3.53 -16.20
N LEU A 39 -2.34 -4.31 -15.16
CA LEU A 39 -1.91 -5.71 -15.24
C LEU A 39 -3.11 -6.64 -15.16
N ASN A 40 -3.04 -7.80 -15.81
CA ASN A 40 -4.09 -8.82 -15.76
C ASN A 40 -4.01 -9.61 -14.44
N LEU A 41 -4.36 -8.94 -13.33
CA LEU A 41 -4.34 -9.48 -11.99
C LEU A 41 -5.76 -9.61 -11.44
N SER A 42 -6.01 -10.69 -10.71
CA SER A 42 -7.22 -10.85 -9.91
C SER A 42 -6.84 -10.69 -8.44
N TYR A 43 -7.55 -9.80 -7.74
CA TYR A 43 -7.33 -9.53 -6.32
C TYR A 43 -8.37 -10.30 -5.51
N ILE A 44 -7.91 -11.03 -4.50
CA ILE A 44 -8.76 -11.81 -3.60
C ILE A 44 -8.68 -11.17 -2.22
N PRO A 45 -9.80 -10.68 -1.64
CA PRO A 45 -9.80 -10.16 -0.28
C PRO A 45 -9.33 -11.20 0.72
N LEU A 46 -8.44 -10.81 1.62
CA LEU A 46 -8.00 -11.65 2.73
C LEU A 46 -8.76 -11.25 3.99
N GLU A 47 -9.32 -12.22 4.70
CA GLU A 47 -9.89 -11.98 6.02
C GLU A 47 -8.75 -11.85 7.03
N THR A 48 -8.55 -10.64 7.53
CA THR A 48 -7.42 -10.29 8.40
C THR A 48 -7.80 -10.24 9.88
N ASP A 49 -8.98 -10.75 10.26
CA ASP A 49 -9.55 -10.64 11.62
C ASP A 49 -9.54 -9.20 12.17
N GLY A 50 -9.68 -8.21 11.28
CA GLY A 50 -9.68 -6.79 11.62
C GLY A 50 -8.29 -6.14 11.71
N ILE A 51 -7.22 -6.83 11.32
CA ILE A 51 -5.91 -6.20 11.13
C ILE A 51 -6.01 -5.25 9.93
N GLN A 52 -5.92 -3.95 10.21
CA GLN A 52 -5.91 -2.88 9.23
C GLN A 52 -4.57 -2.14 9.29
N GLU A 53 -4.08 -1.74 8.13
CA GLU A 53 -2.92 -0.86 8.04
C GLU A 53 -3.32 0.57 8.47
N ILE A 54 -2.53 1.21 9.33
CA ILE A 54 -2.80 2.56 9.81
C ILE A 54 -1.75 3.52 9.23
N LEU A 55 -2.22 4.50 8.47
CA LEU A 55 -1.39 5.58 7.94
C LEU A 55 -1.33 6.75 8.93
N TYR A 56 -0.12 7.11 9.36
CA TYR A 56 0.12 8.24 10.25
C TYR A 56 0.74 9.42 9.49
N VAL A 57 0.22 10.63 9.76
CA VAL A 57 0.85 11.87 9.32
C VAL A 57 1.64 12.45 10.50
N ILE A 58 2.97 12.51 10.37
CA ILE A 58 3.88 13.02 11.40
C ILE A 58 4.48 14.34 10.93
N TYR A 59 4.32 15.40 11.72
CA TYR A 59 4.85 16.73 11.42
C TYR A 59 5.44 17.41 12.65
N SER A 60 6.41 18.30 12.43
CA SER A 60 7.05 19.08 13.50
C SER A 60 6.15 20.23 13.95
N ARG A 61 5.97 20.39 15.26
CA ARG A 61 5.30 21.57 15.84
C ARG A 61 6.16 22.84 15.81
N LYS A 62 7.49 22.72 15.64
CA LYS A 62 8.45 23.84 15.80
C LYS A 62 8.55 24.74 14.57
N ASN A 63 8.15 24.24 13.40
CA ASN A 63 7.97 25.05 12.20
C ASN A 63 6.48 25.02 11.92
N GLU A 64 5.78 26.11 12.25
CA GLU A 64 4.42 26.36 11.77
C GLU A 64 4.48 26.57 10.26
N ASN A 65 4.73 25.50 9.49
CA ASN A 65 4.50 25.53 8.07
C ASN A 65 3.00 25.81 7.91
N PRO A 66 2.61 26.98 7.39
CA PRO A 66 1.21 27.38 7.32
C PRO A 66 0.38 26.47 6.40
N LEU A 67 1.05 25.61 5.63
CA LEU A 67 0.40 24.60 4.80
C LEU A 67 0.00 23.34 5.56
N ILE A 68 0.50 23.09 6.78
CA ILE A 68 0.13 21.90 7.55
C ILE A 68 -1.38 21.88 7.86
N PRO A 69 -2.01 22.96 8.36
CA PRO A 69 -3.45 23.00 8.54
C PRO A 69 -4.23 22.74 7.24
N LEU A 70 -3.78 23.32 6.12
CA LEU A 70 -4.42 23.13 4.80
C LEU A 70 -4.31 21.66 4.33
N PHE A 71 -3.14 21.04 4.50
CA PHE A 71 -2.93 19.62 4.18
C PHE A 71 -3.82 18.71 5.04
N LEU A 72 -3.93 18.97 6.34
CA LEU A 72 -4.77 18.19 7.25
C LEU A 72 -6.27 18.38 6.97
N GLU A 73 -6.69 19.52 6.44
CA GLU A 73 -8.05 19.75 5.98
C GLU A 73 -8.36 18.93 4.72
N GLU A 74 -7.44 18.90 3.75
CA GLU A 74 -7.61 18.13 2.53
C GLU A 74 -7.65 16.62 2.80
N MET A 75 -6.83 16.12 3.74
CA MET A 75 -6.81 14.71 4.13
C MET A 75 -8.09 14.22 4.84
N LYS A 76 -9.00 15.13 5.25
CA LYS A 76 -10.30 14.77 5.86
C LYS A 76 -11.41 14.56 4.83
N LYS A 77 -11.20 14.96 3.58
CA LYS A 77 -12.15 14.75 2.48
C LYS A 77 -12.02 13.34 1.94
#